data_AF-R6LVM9-F1
#
_entry.id   AF-R6LVM9-F1
#
_cell.length_a   1.000
_cell.length_b   1.000
_cell.length_c   1.000
_cell.angle_alpha   90.00
_cell.angle_beta   90.00
_cell.angle_gamma   90.00
#
_symmetry.space_group_name_H-M   'P 1'
#
loop_
_entity.id
_entity.type
_entity.pdbx_description
1 polymer ?
#
loop_
_entity_poly.entity_id
_entity_poly.type
_entity_poly.pdbx_seq_one_letter_code
_entity_poly.pdbx_strand_id
1 'polypeptide(L)'
;MMGLKYNISGLLPILIAEKTGPHFAVGDTCFSHEEELVTCNPDGRQMVAKENDFSKLRNCEPEKAYFNCHTDITIPYSELGDIIVHTSSGETIDIIKNGRFVLEGTEALNEVFDD
;
A
#
# COMPACT_ATOMS: atom_id res chain seq x y z
N MET A 1 -8.53 9.13 -14.42
CA MET A 1 -7.29 9.69 -13.81
C MET A 1 -6.75 10.89 -14.59
N MET A 2 -6.44 12.00 -13.91
CA MET A 2 -5.98 13.27 -14.49
C MET A 2 -4.68 13.13 -15.32
N GLY A 3 -3.67 12.41 -14.81
CA GLY A 3 -2.39 12.21 -15.50
C GLY A 3 -2.54 11.55 -16.88
N LEU A 4 -3.41 10.54 -16.99
CA LEU A 4 -3.74 9.88 -18.25
C LEU A 4 -4.57 10.78 -19.17
N LYS A 5 -5.61 11.44 -18.62
CA LYS A 5 -6.53 12.32 -19.36
C LYS A 5 -5.80 13.44 -20.10
N TYR A 6 -4.77 14.01 -19.48
CA TYR A 6 -3.99 15.12 -20.06
C TYR A 6 -2.61 14.69 -20.58
N ASN A 7 -2.28 13.39 -20.55
CA ASN A 7 -0.98 12.85 -20.95
C ASN A 7 0.21 13.51 -20.23
N ILE A 8 0.08 13.70 -18.91
CA ILE A 8 1.09 14.33 -18.05
C ILE A 8 1.53 13.45 -16.87
N SER A 9 1.27 12.14 -16.93
CA SER A 9 1.68 11.20 -15.87
C SER A 9 3.18 11.30 -15.56
N GLY A 10 4.03 11.52 -16.56
CA GLY A 10 5.49 11.69 -16.37
C GLY A 10 5.92 13.01 -15.71
N LEU A 11 5.00 13.96 -15.53
CA LEU A 11 5.23 15.21 -14.80
C LEU A 11 4.84 15.10 -13.32
N LEU A 12 4.15 14.03 -12.92
CA LEU A 12 3.72 13.83 -11.54
C LEU A 12 4.92 13.38 -10.69
N PRO A 13 5.26 14.10 -9.62
CA PRO A 13 6.21 13.61 -8.63
C PRO A 13 5.74 12.25 -8.08
N ILE A 14 6.69 11.43 -7.64
CA ILE A 14 6.40 10.09 -7.10
C ILE A 14 5.35 10.13 -5.97
N LEU A 15 5.42 11.14 -5.10
CA LEU A 15 4.46 11.37 -4.00
C LEU A 15 3.02 11.60 -4.47
N ILE A 16 2.83 12.08 -5.69
CA ILE A 16 1.49 12.23 -6.27
C ILE A 16 1.10 10.94 -6.97
N ALA A 17 2.00 10.36 -7.76
CA ALA A 17 1.77 9.12 -8.49
C ALA A 17 1.36 7.97 -7.55
N GLU A 18 2.03 7.81 -6.41
CA GLU A 18 1.73 6.76 -5.41
C GLU A 18 0.33 6.84 -4.80
N LYS A 19 -0.28 8.04 -4.82
CA LYS A 19 -1.62 8.28 -4.26
C LYS A 19 -2.73 8.11 -5.29
N THR A 20 -2.38 7.75 -6.52
CA THR A 20 -3.37 7.57 -7.59
C THR A 20 -3.96 6.17 -7.67
N GLY A 21 -3.42 5.23 -6.91
CA GLY A 21 -3.90 3.85 -6.82
C GLY A 21 -3.28 3.11 -5.64
N PRO A 22 -3.68 1.85 -5.42
CA PRO A 22 -3.00 0.99 -4.46
C PRO A 22 -1.54 0.82 -4.88
N HIS A 23 -0.63 0.82 -3.91
CA HIS A 23 0.77 0.54 -4.15
C HIS A 23 1.28 -0.50 -3.17
N PHE A 24 2.36 -1.14 -3.56
CA PHE A 24 3.17 -1.96 -2.68
C PHE A 24 4.63 -1.50 -2.81
N ALA A 25 5.43 -1.77 -1.79
CA ALA A 25 6.83 -1.41 -1.79
C ALA A 25 7.73 -2.65 -1.88
N VAL A 26 8.84 -2.52 -2.59
CA VAL A 26 9.94 -3.48 -2.58
C VAL A 26 11.09 -2.91 -1.77
N GLY A 27 11.61 -3.72 -0.85
CA GLY A 27 12.72 -3.37 0.03
C GLY A 27 12.30 -3.25 1.49
N ASP A 28 12.77 -2.17 2.11
CA ASP A 28 12.57 -1.85 3.52
C ASP A 28 11.10 -1.51 3.83
N THR A 29 10.65 -1.67 5.08
CA THR A 29 9.33 -1.17 5.49
C THR A 29 9.37 0.35 5.67
N CYS A 30 8.22 1.02 5.75
CA CYS A 30 8.19 2.46 6.09
C CYS A 30 8.72 2.77 7.50
N PHE A 31 9.08 1.74 8.27
CA PHE A 31 9.47 1.82 9.68
C PHE A 31 10.87 1.24 9.92
N SER A 32 11.73 1.20 8.91
CA SER A 32 13.10 0.75 9.09
C SER A 32 13.81 1.50 10.22
N HIS A 33 14.43 0.75 11.11
CA HIS A 33 15.06 1.21 12.35
C HIS A 33 14.11 1.72 13.43
N GLU A 34 12.80 1.68 13.19
CA GLU A 34 11.78 2.05 14.15
C GLU A 34 10.99 0.84 14.66
N GLU A 35 11.36 -0.41 14.34
CA GLU A 35 10.52 -1.60 14.55
C GLU A 35 10.08 -1.76 16.03
N GLU A 36 10.96 -1.42 16.98
CA GLU A 36 10.69 -1.47 18.43
C GLU A 36 9.99 -0.22 18.98
N LEU A 37 9.93 0.87 18.20
CA LEU A 37 9.31 2.11 18.63
C LEU A 37 7.78 1.99 18.55
N VAL A 38 7.10 2.54 19.54
CA VAL A 38 5.65 2.72 19.48
C VAL A 38 5.36 3.91 18.58
N THR A 39 4.99 3.64 17.33
CA THR A 39 4.54 4.65 16.36
C THR A 39 3.03 4.60 16.26
N CYS A 40 2.36 5.74 16.44
CA CYS A 40 0.91 5.86 16.30
C CYS A 40 0.54 6.73 15.09
N ASN A 41 -0.58 6.42 14.45
CA ASN A 41 -1.21 7.31 13.47
C ASN A 41 -1.80 8.57 14.17
N PRO A 42 -2.25 9.58 13.41
CA PRO A 42 -2.88 10.78 13.99
C PRO A 42 -4.11 10.50 14.86
N ASP A 43 -4.81 9.38 14.65
CA ASP A 43 -5.94 8.94 15.47
C ASP A 43 -5.50 8.18 16.75
N GLY A 44 -4.19 8.09 17.02
CA GLY A 44 -3.62 7.40 18.17
C GLY A 44 -3.54 5.87 18.03
N ARG A 45 -3.85 5.30 16.86
CA ARG A 45 -3.75 3.85 16.61
C ARG A 45 -2.30 3.45 16.34
N GLN A 46 -1.83 2.43 17.05
CA GLN A 46 -0.48 1.90 16.89
C GLN A 46 -0.29 1.22 15.52
N MET A 47 0.83 1.51 14.87
CA MET A 47 1.27 0.82 13.67
C MET A 47 1.83 -0.56 14.03
N VAL A 48 1.27 -1.63 13.46
CA VAL A 48 1.63 -3.02 13.80
C VAL A 48 2.45 -3.72 12.71
N ALA A 49 2.28 -3.33 11.44
CA ALA A 49 3.00 -3.91 10.30
C ALA A 49 4.34 -3.19 10.08
N LYS A 50 5.26 -3.33 11.04
CA LYS A 50 6.56 -2.63 11.02
C LYS A 50 7.75 -3.51 10.62
N GLU A 51 7.58 -4.82 10.65
CA GLU A 51 8.64 -5.81 10.44
C GLU A 51 8.34 -6.69 9.22
N ASN A 52 9.40 -7.13 8.54
CA ASN A 52 9.42 -8.13 7.48
C ASN A 52 10.51 -9.18 7.77
N ASP A 53 10.66 -10.17 6.89
CA ASP A 53 11.61 -11.28 7.08
C ASP A 53 13.08 -10.84 7.23
N PHE A 54 13.46 -9.68 6.66
CA PHE A 54 14.83 -9.16 6.70
C PHE A 54 15.07 -8.24 7.91
N SER A 55 14.21 -7.24 8.12
CA SER A 55 14.29 -6.31 9.27
C SER A 55 14.24 -7.05 10.61
N LYS A 56 13.60 -8.23 10.67
CA LYS A 56 13.63 -9.13 11.83
C LYS A 56 15.04 -9.58 12.24
N LEU A 57 15.96 -9.64 11.28
CA LEU A 57 17.35 -10.07 11.49
C LEU A 57 18.22 -8.98 12.13
N ARG A 58 17.71 -7.76 12.36
CA ARG A 58 18.46 -6.61 12.91
C ARG A 58 19.29 -6.90 14.18
N ASN A 59 18.86 -7.87 14.99
CA ASN A 59 19.54 -8.23 16.23
C ASN A 59 20.58 -9.36 16.06
N CYS A 60 20.50 -10.17 15.01
CA CYS A 60 21.39 -11.34 14.81
C CYS A 60 22.30 -11.22 13.58
N GLU A 61 21.82 -10.63 12.48
CA GLU A 61 22.54 -10.41 11.22
C GLU A 61 22.24 -8.98 10.70
N PRO A 62 22.67 -7.93 11.43
CA PRO A 62 22.30 -6.53 11.14
C PRO A 62 22.69 -6.06 9.74
N GLU A 63 23.77 -6.60 9.18
CA GLU A 63 24.24 -6.31 7.82
C GLU A 63 23.29 -6.80 6.71
N LYS A 64 22.37 -7.71 7.03
CA LYS A 64 21.34 -8.21 6.10
C LYS A 64 19.97 -7.59 6.36
N ALA A 65 19.80 -6.84 7.44
CA ALA A 65 18.49 -6.47 7.91
C ALA A 65 17.81 -5.38 7.08
N TYR A 66 18.58 -4.61 6.31
CA TYR A 66 18.10 -3.43 5.60
C TYR A 66 18.64 -3.37 4.17
N PHE A 67 17.73 -3.16 3.22
CA PHE A 67 18.07 -2.99 1.80
C PHE A 67 18.57 -1.58 1.49
N ASN A 68 18.34 -0.63 2.40
CA ASN A 68 18.61 0.80 2.22
C ASN A 68 17.87 1.37 1.01
N CYS A 69 16.71 0.79 0.70
CA CYS A 69 15.80 1.27 -0.33
C CYS A 69 14.37 0.88 0.00
N HIS A 70 13.45 1.78 -0.35
CA HIS A 70 12.01 1.57 -0.30
C HIS A 70 11.47 2.06 -1.63
N THR A 71 11.06 1.13 -2.48
CA THR A 71 10.61 1.45 -3.85
C THR A 71 9.14 1.17 -3.98
N ASP A 72 8.33 2.22 -3.99
CA ASP A 72 6.89 2.14 -4.23
C ASP A 72 6.58 1.84 -5.69
N ILE A 73 5.70 0.86 -5.89
CA ILE A 73 5.16 0.48 -7.18
C ILE A 73 3.64 0.62 -7.09
N THR A 74 3.11 1.61 -7.82
CA THR A 74 1.68 1.89 -7.89
C THR A 74 1.02 1.06 -8.97
N ILE A 75 -0.11 0.44 -8.64
CA ILE A 75 -0.95 -0.30 -9.56
C ILE A 75 -2.16 0.58 -9.89
N PRO A 76 -2.35 0.99 -11.16
CA PRO A 76 -3.55 1.71 -11.58
C PRO A 76 -4.81 0.88 -11.31
N TYR A 77 -5.88 1.51 -10.82
CA TYR A 77 -7.17 0.82 -10.62
C TYR A 77 -7.69 0.13 -11.89
N SER A 78 -7.47 0.70 -13.07
CA SER A 78 -7.86 0.10 -14.36
C SER A 78 -7.13 -1.19 -14.72
N GLU A 79 -5.97 -1.44 -14.10
CA GLU A 79 -5.14 -2.64 -14.29
C GLU A 79 -5.21 -3.59 -13.09
N LEU A 80 -5.77 -3.12 -11.98
CA LEU A 80 -5.96 -3.88 -10.77
C LEU A 80 -7.09 -4.90 -10.97
N GLY A 81 -6.80 -6.17 -10.69
CA GLY A 81 -7.83 -7.21 -10.58
C GLY A 81 -8.61 -7.08 -9.27
N ASP A 82 -8.49 -8.10 -8.43
CA ASP A 82 -9.21 -8.17 -7.17
C ASP A 82 -8.26 -7.96 -5.97
N ILE A 83 -8.74 -7.31 -4.92
CA ILE A 83 -8.13 -7.31 -3.59
C ILE A 83 -9.07 -8.05 -2.65
N ILE A 84 -8.62 -9.21 -2.17
CA ILE A 84 -9.42 -10.15 -1.38
C ILE A 84 -8.71 -10.41 -0.05
N VAL A 85 -9.44 -10.29 1.04
CA VAL A 85 -8.97 -10.69 2.37
C VAL A 85 -9.32 -12.15 2.60
N HIS A 86 -8.32 -12.96 2.92
CA HIS A 86 -8.49 -14.33 3.39
C HIS A 86 -8.39 -14.35 4.91
N THR A 87 -9.49 -14.68 5.58
CA THR A 87 -9.54 -14.73 7.05
C THR A 87 -9.05 -16.08 7.57
N SER A 88 -8.72 -16.14 8.87
CA SER A 88 -8.33 -17.39 9.53
C SER A 88 -9.46 -18.42 9.65
N SER A 89 -10.72 -17.99 9.55
CA SER A 89 -11.89 -18.88 9.52
C SER A 89 -12.14 -19.50 8.14
N GLY A 90 -11.38 -19.09 7.11
CA GLY A 90 -11.56 -19.54 5.73
C GLY A 90 -12.58 -18.72 4.93
N GLU A 91 -13.17 -17.68 5.52
CA GLU A 91 -13.99 -16.70 4.80
C GLU A 91 -13.11 -15.82 3.92
N THR A 92 -13.66 -15.45 2.75
CA THR A 92 -13.07 -14.51 1.80
C THR A 92 -13.91 -13.25 1.74
N ILE A 93 -13.29 -12.09 1.94
CA ILE A 93 -13.96 -10.79 1.89
C ILE A 93 -13.36 -10.01 0.72
N ASP A 94 -14.19 -9.70 -0.27
CA ASP A 94 -13.79 -8.88 -1.41
C ASP A 94 -13.77 -7.40 -0.99
N ILE A 95 -12.61 -6.75 -1.16
CA ILE A 95 -12.43 -5.32 -0.89
C ILE A 95 -12.56 -4.53 -2.18
N ILE A 96 -11.87 -5.00 -3.21
CA ILE A 96 -11.90 -4.48 -4.58
C ILE A 96 -12.14 -5.65 -5.55
N LYS A 97 -13.02 -5.45 -6.54
CA LYS A 97 -13.28 -6.35 -7.67
C LYS A 97 -13.07 -5.61 -8.97
N ASN A 98 -12.26 -6.15 -9.88
CA ASN A 98 -11.96 -5.54 -11.18
C ASN A 98 -11.64 -4.03 -11.05
N GLY A 99 -10.79 -3.67 -10.08
CA GLY A 99 -10.40 -2.28 -9.86
C GLY A 99 -11.43 -1.37 -9.19
N ARG A 100 -12.58 -1.88 -8.73
CA ARG A 100 -13.64 -1.09 -8.08
C ARG A 100 -13.88 -1.53 -6.64
N PHE A 101 -14.21 -0.60 -5.76
CA PHE A 101 -14.55 -0.87 -4.37
C PHE A 101 -15.90 -1.58 -4.28
N VAL A 102 -15.98 -2.67 -3.49
CA VAL A 102 -17.20 -3.50 -3.37
C VAL A 102 -17.68 -3.74 -1.95
N LEU A 103 -16.98 -3.21 -0.95
CA LEU A 103 -17.44 -3.25 0.43
C LEU A 103 -18.66 -2.34 0.62
N GLU A 104 -19.63 -2.81 1.41
CA GLU A 104 -20.80 -2.01 1.77
C GLU A 104 -20.38 -0.66 2.38
N GLY A 105 -20.95 0.43 1.87
CA GLY A 105 -20.64 1.80 2.30
C GLY A 105 -19.44 2.44 1.60
N THR A 106 -18.78 1.73 0.68
CA THR A 106 -17.66 2.27 -0.13
C THR A 106 -18.07 2.66 -1.56
N GLU A 107 -19.35 2.55 -1.91
CA GLU A 107 -19.85 2.71 -3.28
C GLU A 107 -19.50 4.08 -3.86
N ALA A 108 -19.60 5.14 -3.05
CA ALA A 108 -19.28 6.51 -3.46
C ALA A 108 -17.81 6.70 -3.89
N LEU A 109 -16.89 5.85 -3.41
CA LEU A 109 -15.48 5.90 -3.83
C LEU A 109 -15.29 5.54 -5.31
N ASN A 110 -16.30 4.90 -5.92
CA ASN A 110 -16.25 4.50 -7.32
C ASN A 110 -16.68 5.62 -8.29
N GLU A 111 -17.30 6.69 -7.81
CA GLU A 111 -17.84 7.76 -8.67
C GLU A 111 -16.76 8.41 -9.53
N VAL A 112 -15.55 8.59 -8.97
CA VAL A 112 -14.40 9.21 -9.65
C VAL A 112 -13.83 8.39 -10.80
N PHE A 113 -14.28 7.14 -10.98
CA PHE A 113 -13.86 6.26 -12.08
C PHE A 113 -14.80 6.31 -13.28
N ASP A 114 -16.02 6.83 -13.11
CA ASP A 114 -17.04 6.87 -14.16
C ASP A 114 -17.02 8.17 -14.99
N ASP A 115 -16.17 9.13 -14.59
CA ASP A 115 -15.94 10.45 -15.23
C ASP A 115 -14.66 10.52 -16.12
#